data_AF-A0A527ZD61-F1
#
_entry.id   AF-A0A527ZD61-F1
#
_cell.length_a   1.000
_cell.length_b   1.000
_cell.length_c   1.000
_cell.angle_alpha   90.00
_cell.angle_beta   90.00
_cell.angle_gamma   90.00
#
_symmetry.space_group_name_H-M   'P 1'
#
loop_
_entity.id
_entity.type
_entity.pdbx_description
1 polymer ?
#
loop_
_entity_poly.entity_id
_entity_poly.type
_entity_poly.pdbx_seq_one_letter_code
_entity_poly.pdbx_strand_id
1 'polypeptide(L)'
;LSIGGWHDGYRNTISHLVANIEAPVKGIVGPWIHKYPHYAAPEPRVGFLQEALRWWDRWLKGVDTGVEADPAYRAYVLDSVRPARWHSERPGRWVAEPVWPSPDIATQEVELIAEGSKPALVASPQS
;
A
#
# COMPACT_ATOMS: atom_id res chain seq x y z
N LEU A 1 6.34 -10.42 -7.61
CA LEU A 1 6.40 -9.02 -7.12
C LEU A 1 5.18 -8.28 -7.64
N SER A 2 4.37 -7.74 -6.73
CA SER A 2 3.20 -6.91 -7.04
C SER A 2 3.42 -5.49 -6.54
N ILE A 3 3.08 -4.49 -7.35
CA ILE A 3 3.36 -3.07 -7.07
C ILE A 3 2.14 -2.24 -7.40
N GLY A 4 1.75 -1.34 -6.51
CA GLY A 4 0.64 -0.42 -6.74
C GLY A 4 0.70 0.81 -5.85
N GLY A 5 -0.40 1.57 -5.81
CA GLY A 5 -0.45 2.82 -5.07
C GLY A 5 -1.76 3.04 -4.33
N TRP A 6 -1.73 3.89 -3.30
CA TRP A 6 -2.91 4.21 -2.49
C TRP A 6 -3.97 5.03 -3.21
N HIS A 7 -3.56 5.82 -4.21
CA HIS A 7 -4.46 6.60 -5.06
C HIS A 7 -4.82 5.84 -6.35
N ASP A 8 -4.59 4.53 -6.37
CA ASP A 8 -5.00 3.60 -7.41
C ASP A 8 -6.41 3.03 -7.12
N GLY A 9 -7.14 2.67 -8.18
CA GLY A 9 -8.44 2.00 -8.07
C GLY A 9 -8.36 0.60 -7.46
N TYR A 10 -7.22 -0.09 -7.60
CA TYR A 10 -6.97 -1.48 -7.22
C TYR A 10 -6.11 -1.62 -5.95
N ARG A 11 -6.28 -0.68 -5.00
CA ARG A 11 -5.44 -0.54 -3.80
C ARG A 11 -5.35 -1.78 -2.88
N ASN A 12 -6.37 -2.66 -2.90
CA ASN A 12 -6.43 -3.86 -2.06
C ASN A 12 -5.77 -5.09 -2.71
N THR A 13 -5.49 -5.06 -4.01
CA THR A 13 -4.98 -6.24 -4.73
C THR A 13 -3.64 -6.70 -4.18
N ILE A 14 -2.73 -5.78 -3.87
CA ILE A 14 -1.36 -6.13 -3.47
C ILE A 14 -1.36 -6.88 -2.14
N SER A 15 -2.04 -6.36 -1.10
CA SER A 15 -2.12 -7.03 0.20
C SER A 15 -2.84 -8.38 0.11
N HIS A 16 -3.86 -8.48 -0.74
CA HIS A 16 -4.58 -9.74 -0.96
C HIS A 16 -3.71 -10.80 -1.64
N LEU A 17 -2.91 -10.43 -2.64
CA LEU A 17 -1.98 -11.36 -3.30
C LEU A 17 -0.90 -11.85 -2.34
N VAL A 18 -0.29 -10.95 -1.57
CA VAL A 18 0.77 -11.33 -0.63
C VAL A 18 0.24 -12.24 0.48
N ALA A 19 -1.00 -12.05 0.92
CA ALA A 19 -1.60 -12.88 1.97
C ALA A 19 -2.03 -14.28 1.50
N ASN A 20 -2.26 -14.50 0.20
CA ASN A 20 -2.98 -15.70 -0.28
C ASN A 20 -2.23 -16.52 -1.34
N ILE A 21 -1.14 -16.03 -1.92
CA ILE A 21 -0.36 -16.78 -2.93
C ILE A 21 0.66 -17.69 -2.25
N GLU A 22 0.68 -18.97 -2.64
CA GLU A 22 1.63 -19.99 -2.15
C GLU A 22 2.98 -19.99 -2.92
N ALA A 23 3.09 -19.22 -3.99
CA ALA A 23 4.32 -19.00 -4.75
C ALA A 23 5.11 -17.78 -4.23
N PRO A 24 6.38 -17.58 -4.65
CA PRO A 24 7.13 -16.38 -4.28
C PRO A 24 6.37 -15.08 -4.59
N VAL A 25 6.03 -14.33 -3.55
CA VAL A 25 5.20 -13.13 -3.63
C VAL A 25 5.74 -12.07 -2.67
N LYS A 26 5.79 -10.83 -3.14
CA LYS A 26 6.20 -9.64 -2.38
C LYS A 26 5.38 -8.45 -2.87
N GLY A 27 5.06 -7.51 -2.00
CA GLY A 27 4.26 -6.33 -2.30
C GLY A 27 4.97 -5.00 -2.03
N ILE A 28 4.79 -4.01 -2.91
CA ILE A 28 5.20 -2.62 -2.67
C ILE A 28 4.00 -1.69 -2.95
N VAL A 29 3.63 -0.87 -1.98
CA VAL A 29 2.54 0.11 -2.13
C VAL A 29 3.03 1.50 -1.76
N GLY A 30 3.03 2.41 -2.73
CA GLY A 30 3.38 3.81 -2.54
C GLY A 30 2.18 4.75 -2.59
N PRO A 31 2.41 6.07 -2.60
CA PRO A 31 1.32 7.06 -2.62
C PRO A 31 0.69 7.24 -4.02
N TRP A 32 1.05 6.43 -5.01
CA TRP A 32 0.83 6.73 -6.43
C TRP A 32 -0.60 6.51 -6.93
N ILE A 33 -0.92 7.17 -8.05
CA ILE A 33 -2.05 6.86 -8.93
C ILE A 33 -1.74 5.67 -9.87
N HIS A 34 -2.66 5.34 -10.77
CA HIS A 34 -2.57 4.25 -11.77
C HIS A 34 -1.53 4.48 -12.87
N LYS A 35 -0.24 4.51 -12.48
CA LYS A 35 0.96 4.67 -13.33
C LYS A 35 2.15 3.96 -12.69
N TYR A 36 3.23 3.74 -13.45
CA TYR A 36 4.42 3.11 -12.87
C TYR A 36 5.12 4.02 -11.85
N PRO A 37 5.60 3.47 -10.71
CA PRO A 37 6.10 4.26 -9.58
C PRO A 37 7.27 5.21 -9.86
N HIS A 38 8.03 4.99 -10.94
CA HIS A 38 9.17 5.81 -11.29
C HIS A 38 8.80 7.13 -12.00
N TYR A 39 7.55 7.30 -12.42
CA TYR A 39 7.02 8.57 -12.94
C TYR A 39 5.61 8.91 -12.47
N ALA A 40 4.97 8.01 -11.72
CA ALA A 40 3.68 8.28 -11.12
C ALA A 40 3.77 9.44 -10.12
N ALA A 41 2.64 10.11 -9.95
CA ALA A 41 2.42 11.09 -8.90
C ALA A 41 1.36 10.53 -7.94
N PRO A 42 1.23 11.11 -6.74
CA PRO A 42 2.16 12.02 -6.08
C PRO A 42 3.52 11.39 -5.73
N GLU A 43 4.52 12.24 -5.48
CA GLU A 43 5.78 11.87 -4.83
C GLU A 43 5.54 11.33 -3.40
N PRO A 44 6.48 10.57 -2.79
CA PRO A 44 7.76 10.13 -3.37
C PRO A 44 7.62 8.99 -4.38
N ARG A 45 8.39 9.07 -5.48
CA ARG A 45 8.61 7.98 -6.42
C ARG A 45 9.62 6.96 -5.90
N VAL A 46 9.66 5.78 -6.52
CA VAL A 46 10.70 4.77 -6.26
C VAL A 46 11.29 4.23 -7.55
N GLY A 47 12.48 3.63 -7.42
CA GLY A 47 13.14 2.88 -8.49
C GLY A 47 12.41 1.57 -8.84
N PHE A 48 11.25 1.70 -9.49
CA PHE A 48 10.43 0.55 -9.91
C PHE A 48 11.22 -0.46 -10.76
N LEU A 49 11.99 0.03 -11.73
CA LEU A 49 12.73 -0.84 -12.65
C LEU A 49 13.85 -1.61 -11.93
N GLN A 50 14.49 -1.00 -10.93
CA GLN A 50 15.51 -1.66 -10.12
C GLN A 50 14.91 -2.83 -9.33
N GLU A 51 13.76 -2.62 -8.68
CA GLU A 51 13.04 -3.67 -7.95
C GLU A 51 12.58 -4.79 -8.89
N ALA A 52 12.04 -4.43 -10.05
CA ALA A 52 11.54 -5.40 -11.02
C ALA A 52 12.67 -6.24 -11.65
N LEU A 53 13.80 -5.61 -12.01
CA LEU A 53 14.98 -6.31 -12.52
C LEU A 53 15.54 -7.29 -11.49
N ARG A 54 15.74 -6.87 -10.23
CA ARG A 54 16.21 -7.78 -9.16
C ARG A 54 15.29 -9.01 -9.03
N TRP A 55 13.98 -8.80 -9.10
CA TRP A 55 12.99 -9.88 -9.02
C TRP A 55 13.07 -10.82 -10.23
N TRP A 56 13.06 -10.30 -11.45
CA TRP A 56 13.07 -11.11 -12.66
C TRP A 56 14.42 -11.82 -12.88
N ASP A 57 15.53 -11.17 -12.57
CA ASP A 57 16.85 -11.79 -12.64
C ASP A 57 16.92 -13.03 -11.73
N ARG A 58 16.28 -12.97 -10.55
CA ARG A 58 16.17 -14.15 -9.68
C ARG A 58 15.34 -15.26 -10.32
N TRP A 59 14.09 -14.97 -10.68
CA TRP A 59 13.12 -16.02 -11.02
C TRP A 59 13.15 -16.48 -12.49
N LEU A 60 13.74 -15.69 -13.39
CA LEU A 60 13.84 -16.01 -14.81
C LEU A 60 15.27 -16.38 -15.24
N LYS A 61 16.29 -15.91 -14.51
CA LYS A 61 17.70 -16.16 -14.85
C LYS A 61 18.48 -16.91 -13.76
N GLY A 62 17.88 -17.15 -12.59
CA GLY A 62 18.53 -17.84 -11.48
C GLY A 62 19.64 -17.04 -10.78
N VAL A 63 19.76 -15.73 -11.05
CA VAL A 63 20.78 -14.87 -10.44
C VAL A 63 20.49 -14.69 -8.95
N ASP A 64 21.51 -14.75 -8.11
CA ASP A 64 21.38 -14.44 -6.68
C ASP A 64 21.30 -12.92 -6.47
N THR A 65 20.08 -12.40 -6.34
CA THR A 65 19.80 -10.96 -6.13
C THR A 65 19.37 -10.62 -4.69
N GLY A 66 19.27 -11.64 -3.83
CA GLY A 66 18.82 -11.54 -2.45
C GLY A 66 17.34 -11.18 -2.24
N VAL A 67 16.51 -11.12 -3.29
CA VAL A 67 15.10 -10.68 -3.21
C VAL A 67 14.21 -11.56 -2.34
N GLU A 68 14.61 -12.80 -2.06
CA GLU A 68 13.91 -13.67 -1.13
C GLU A 68 13.92 -13.13 0.30
N ALA A 69 15.01 -12.46 0.68
CA ALA A 69 15.20 -11.84 1.99
C ALA A 69 14.53 -10.46 2.11
N ASP A 70 14.05 -9.88 1.01
CA ASP A 70 13.30 -8.62 1.04
C ASP A 70 12.00 -8.80 1.86
N PRO A 71 11.49 -7.75 2.55
CA PRO A 71 10.24 -7.84 3.29
C PRO A 71 9.06 -8.29 2.42
N ALA A 72 8.15 -9.10 2.99
CA ALA A 72 6.95 -9.58 2.28
C ALA A 72 6.09 -8.42 1.77
N TYR A 73 5.95 -7.36 2.58
CA TYR A 73 5.13 -6.21 2.24
C TYR A 73 5.80 -4.90 2.64
N ARG A 74 5.97 -3.99 1.69
CA ARG A 74 6.51 -2.64 1.88
C ARG A 74 5.44 -1.63 1.54
N ALA A 75 5.12 -0.74 2.46
CA ALA A 75 4.01 0.19 2.31
C ALA A 75 4.41 1.60 2.72
N TYR A 76 3.87 2.60 2.04
CA TYR A 76 4.05 4.01 2.40
C TYR A 76 2.87 4.49 3.23
N VAL A 77 3.06 4.71 4.53
CA VAL A 77 2.00 5.26 5.39
C VAL A 77 1.92 6.77 5.15
N LEU A 78 0.73 7.23 4.75
CA LEU A 78 0.47 8.63 4.45
C LEU A 78 0.25 9.42 5.73
N ASP A 79 0.87 10.59 5.82
CA ASP A 79 0.54 11.56 6.86
C ASP A 79 -0.81 12.24 6.57
N SER A 80 -1.42 12.74 7.64
CA SER A 80 -2.61 13.59 7.54
C SER A 80 -2.25 14.94 6.94
N VAL A 81 -3.03 15.39 5.96
CA VAL A 81 -2.89 16.67 5.30
C VAL A 81 -4.26 17.30 5.07
N ARG A 82 -4.30 18.63 4.91
CA ARG A 82 -5.55 19.32 4.55
C ARG A 82 -6.04 18.88 3.17
N PRO A 83 -7.36 18.76 2.95
CA PRO A 83 -7.90 18.40 1.64
C PRO A 83 -7.49 19.41 0.56
N ALA A 84 -7.09 18.89 -0.59
CA ALA A 84 -6.84 19.67 -1.79
C ALA A 84 -7.32 18.91 -3.02
N ARG A 85 -7.56 19.63 -4.13
CA ARG A 85 -7.91 19.01 -5.42
C ARG A 85 -6.78 18.14 -5.96
N TRP A 86 -5.54 18.48 -5.63
CA TRP A 86 -4.35 17.77 -6.07
C TRP A 86 -3.23 17.94 -5.05
N HIS A 87 -2.43 16.89 -4.90
CA HIS A 87 -1.18 16.91 -4.14
C HIS A 87 -0.07 16.47 -5.09
N SER A 88 0.99 17.28 -5.25
CA SER A 88 2.18 16.88 -6.01
C SER A 88 3.02 15.86 -5.25
N GLU A 89 2.99 15.93 -3.92
CA GLU A 89 3.66 15.03 -2.98
C GLU A 89 2.69 14.64 -1.88
N ARG A 90 2.82 13.41 -1.38
CA ARG A 90 2.18 12.96 -0.16
C ARG A 90 3.24 12.69 0.91
N PRO A 91 3.30 13.52 1.97
CA PRO A 91 4.18 13.24 3.09
C PRO A 91 3.75 11.95 3.78
N GLY A 92 4.72 11.32 4.44
CA GLY A 92 4.55 10.01 5.04
C GLY A 92 5.88 9.33 5.27
N ARG A 93 5.83 8.01 5.47
CA ARG A 93 7.01 7.18 5.72
C ARG A 93 6.82 5.77 5.19
N TRP A 94 7.92 5.15 4.78
CA TRP A 94 7.95 3.72 4.46
C TRP A 94 7.89 2.87 5.72
N VAL A 95 7.12 1.78 5.64
CA VAL A 95 7.11 0.66 6.59
C VAL A 95 7.33 -0.64 5.83
N ALA A 96 7.80 -1.66 6.53
CA ALA A 96 8.09 -2.96 5.96
C ALA A 96 7.73 -4.07 6.95
N GLU A 97 6.99 -5.06 6.46
CA GLU A 97 6.59 -6.24 7.23
C GLU A 97 7.31 -7.46 6.65
N PRO A 98 8.09 -8.22 7.47
CA PRO A 98 8.77 -9.43 7.03
C PRO A 98 7.79 -10.51 6.56
N VAL A 99 6.61 -10.57 7.18
CA VAL A 99 5.50 -11.49 6.87
C VAL A 99 4.22 -10.66 6.74
N TRP A 100 3.32 -11.07 5.85
CA TRP A 100 2.04 -10.40 5.68
C TRP A 100 0.89 -11.41 5.57
N PRO A 101 -0.21 -11.25 6.34
CA PRO A 101 -0.43 -10.22 7.36
C PRO A 101 0.59 -10.28 8.50
N SER A 102 0.96 -9.12 9.05
CA SER A 102 1.90 -9.04 10.16
C SER A 102 1.27 -9.60 11.44
N PRO A 103 2.01 -10.38 12.25
CA PRO A 103 1.50 -10.90 13.53
C PRO A 103 1.19 -9.77 14.54
N ASP A 104 1.72 -8.57 14.32
CA ASP A 104 1.51 -7.40 15.19
C ASP A 104 0.21 -6.65 14.88
N ILE A 105 -0.54 -7.07 13.85
CA ILE A 105 -1.83 -6.46 13.50
C ILE A 105 -2.89 -6.91 14.52
N ALA A 106 -3.38 -5.96 15.32
CA ALA A 106 -4.50 -6.16 16.23
C ALA A 106 -5.79 -5.57 15.63
N THR A 107 -6.87 -6.35 15.66
CA THR A 107 -8.22 -5.85 15.38
C THR A 107 -8.71 -5.07 16.58
N GLN A 108 -9.12 -3.82 16.35
CA GLN A 108 -9.79 -2.99 17.36
C GLN A 108 -11.21 -2.70 16.91
N GLU A 109 -12.17 -2.96 17.79
CA GLU A 109 -13.55 -2.53 17.60
C GLU A 109 -13.71 -1.09 18.11
N VAL A 110 -14.32 -0.23 17.29
CA VAL A 110 -14.60 1.16 17.65
C VAL A 110 -16.09 1.40 17.52
N GLU A 111 -16.73 1.78 18.63
CA GLU A 111 -18.13 2.15 18.65
C GLU A 111 -18.31 3.53 18.01
N LEU A 112 -19.12 3.63 16.95
CA LEU A 112 -19.34 4.88 16.21
C LEU A 112 -20.38 5.79 16.89
N ILE A 113 -21.20 5.22 17.77
CA ILE A 113 -22.28 5.88 18.50
C ILE A 113 -22.18 5.36 19.93
N ALA A 114 -21.89 6.21 20.90
CA ALA A 114 -21.79 5.76 22.29
C ALA A 114 -23.09 5.06 22.74
N GLU A 115 -22.95 3.96 23.47
CA GLU A 115 -24.06 3.19 24.01
C GLU A 115 -25.14 4.10 24.64
N GLY A 116 -26.39 3.94 24.19
CA GLY A 116 -27.54 4.76 24.63
C GLY A 116 -27.72 6.10 23.91
N SER A 117 -26.83 6.48 22.98
CA SER A 117 -27.00 7.69 22.18
C SER A 117 -28.07 7.50 21.09
N LYS A 118 -28.89 8.54 20.88
CA LYS A 118 -29.88 8.56 19.77
C LYS A 118 -29.18 8.99 18.47
N PRO A 119 -29.50 8.38 17.31
CA PRO A 119 -29.01 8.88 16.02
C PRO A 119 -29.35 10.37 15.85
N ALA A 120 -28.39 11.16 15.36
CA ALA A 120 -28.66 12.54 14.98
C ALA A 120 -29.32 12.56 13.59
N LEU A 121 -30.45 13.26 13.47
CA LEU A 121 -30.99 13.60 12.15
C LEU A 121 -30.11 14.67 11.53
N VAL A 122 -29.33 14.30 10.52
CA VAL A 122 -28.50 15.23 9.75
C VAL A 122 -29.18 15.50 8.42
N ALA A 123 -29.58 16.75 8.17
CA ALA A 123 -30.02 17.18 6.85
C ALA A 123 -28.78 17.24 5.93
N SER A 124 -28.61 16.21 5.08
CA SER A 124 -27.60 16.21 4.03
C SER A 124 -28.07 17.09 2.86
N PRO A 125 -27.22 17.97 2.30
CA PRO A 125 -27.56 18.79 1.13
C PRO A 125 -27.62 17.98 -0.18
N GLN A 126 -27.55 16.64 -0.13
CA GLN A 126 -27.74 15.79 -1.30
C GLN A 126 -29.24 15.53 -1.53
N SER A 127 -29.83 16.41 -2.33
CA SER A 127 -31.03 16.17 -3.13
C SER A 127 -30.64 15.93 -4.58
#